data_AF-A0A536JED0-F1
#
_entry.id   AF-A0A536JED0-F1
#
_cell.length_a   1.000
_cell.length_b   1.000
_cell.length_c   1.000
_cell.angle_alpha   90.00
_cell.angle_beta   90.00
_cell.angle_gamma   90.00
#
_symmetry.space_group_name_H-M   'P 1'
#
loop_
_entity.id
_entity.type
_entity.pdbx_description
1 polymer ?
#
loop_
_entity_poly.entity_id
_entity_poly.type
_entity_poly.pdbx_seq_one_letter_code
_entity_poly.pdbx_strand_id
1 'polypeptide(L)'
;MIAGSLMGAGCGGSPAASSKSPSLPSPSPTPGLSPPPGGPVPTQLQGDWFFHRDDGWVQLSLNGEQYVLRGIRNPTFGAPAFGSVVVNGDEIDFYNGDQCKISLPGGVGRYRWTVSAGVLLLSPLNDDPCGRKEDLANIRYQRQIT
;
A
#
# COMPACT_ATOMS: atom_id res chain seq x y z
N MET A 1 -12.67 6.33 86.49
CA MET A 1 -11.32 5.80 86.18
C MET A 1 -11.40 5.12 84.81
N ILE A 2 -10.54 5.57 83.87
CA ILE A 2 -10.17 4.95 82.57
C ILE A 2 -11.32 4.87 81.53
N ALA A 3 -11.44 5.82 80.59
CA ALA A 3 -10.76 5.95 79.27
C ALA A 3 -11.05 4.74 78.33
N GLY A 4 -11.43 4.90 77.06
CA GLY A 4 -11.42 6.06 76.17
C GLY A 4 -12.15 5.78 74.85
N SER A 5 -12.23 6.83 74.04
CA SER A 5 -12.93 6.95 72.76
C SER A 5 -12.31 6.13 71.62
N LEU A 6 -13.15 5.67 70.69
CA LEU A 6 -12.76 5.24 69.34
C LEU A 6 -13.70 5.91 68.33
N MET A 7 -13.17 6.84 67.54
CA MET A 7 -13.79 7.39 66.33
C MET A 7 -12.80 7.21 65.16
N GLY A 8 -13.34 7.05 63.95
CA GLY A 8 -12.67 7.53 62.74
C GLY A 8 -12.51 6.49 61.64
N ALA A 9 -13.50 6.43 60.75
CA ALA A 9 -13.47 5.76 59.47
C ALA A 9 -12.60 6.52 58.44
N GLY A 10 -12.19 5.83 57.36
CA GLY A 10 -12.10 6.44 56.03
C GLY A 10 -10.79 6.26 55.28
N CYS A 11 -10.89 5.61 54.11
CA CYS A 11 -9.85 5.24 53.15
C CYS A 11 -9.23 6.40 52.36
N GLY A 12 -8.05 6.15 51.76
CA GLY A 12 -7.78 6.54 50.37
C GLY A 12 -6.41 7.14 50.03
N GLY A 13 -5.64 6.44 49.20
CA GLY A 13 -4.88 7.07 48.09
C GLY A 13 -3.39 7.37 48.26
N SER A 14 -2.52 6.44 47.83
CA SER A 14 -1.13 6.67 47.37
C SER A 14 -1.13 7.37 45.98
N PRO A 15 -0.09 8.07 45.48
CA PRO A 15 1.30 7.57 45.39
C PRO A 15 2.44 8.60 45.51
N ALA A 16 3.66 8.07 45.61
CA ALA A 16 4.92 8.77 45.78
C ALA A 16 5.61 9.17 44.46
N ALA A 17 6.19 10.37 44.51
CA ALA A 17 7.42 10.89 43.89
C ALA A 17 7.65 10.80 42.36
N SER A 18 7.87 12.00 41.80
CA SER A 18 8.39 12.28 40.45
C SER A 18 9.84 11.85 40.26
N SER A 19 10.13 11.22 39.12
CA SER A 19 11.49 11.07 38.58
C SER A 19 11.48 11.56 37.12
N LYS A 20 12.12 12.71 36.87
CA LYS A 20 12.33 13.26 35.52
C LYS A 20 13.36 12.40 34.79
N SER A 21 12.92 11.64 33.79
CA SER A 21 13.81 10.92 32.87
C SER A 21 14.20 11.86 31.70
N PRO A 22 15.49 11.95 31.32
CA PRO A 22 15.88 12.70 30.13
C PRO A 22 15.38 11.99 28.86
N SER A 23 14.51 12.65 28.10
CA SER A 23 14.03 12.16 26.82
C SER A 23 15.18 12.14 25.81
N LEU A 24 15.63 10.95 25.42
CA LEU A 24 16.50 10.76 24.27
C LEU A 24 15.80 11.29 23.00
N PRO A 25 16.51 11.94 22.07
CA PRO A 25 15.93 12.29 20.78
C PRO A 25 15.48 11.00 20.06
N SER A 26 14.23 10.97 19.61
CA SER A 26 13.67 9.88 18.84
C SER A 26 14.52 9.66 17.56
N PRO A 27 14.97 8.43 17.25
CA PRO A 27 15.69 8.18 16.02
C PRO A 27 14.76 8.46 14.83
N SER A 28 15.20 9.35 13.92
CA SER A 28 14.55 9.55 12.63
C SER A 28 14.46 8.20 11.90
N PRO A 29 13.33 7.83 11.27
CA PRO A 29 13.23 6.55 10.58
C PRO A 29 14.29 6.51 9.48
N THR A 30 15.19 5.53 9.57
CA THR A 30 16.05 5.12 8.45
C THR A 30 15.14 4.86 7.25
N PRO A 31 15.46 5.34 6.03
CA PRO A 31 14.74 4.93 4.83
C PRO A 31 14.76 3.40 4.76
N GLY A 32 13.63 2.79 5.11
CA GLY A 32 13.54 1.36 5.30
C GLY A 32 13.42 0.64 3.97
N LEU A 33 14.06 -0.53 3.87
CA LEU A 33 13.77 -1.56 2.86
C LEU A 33 12.36 -2.16 3.04
N SER A 34 11.54 -1.60 3.91
CA SER A 34 10.22 -2.09 4.26
C SER A 34 9.24 -1.86 3.10
N PRO A 35 8.28 -2.79 2.90
CA PRO A 35 7.17 -2.57 1.99
C PRO A 35 6.46 -1.25 2.29
N PRO A 36 5.88 -0.59 1.27
CA PRO A 36 4.99 0.54 1.49
C PRO A 36 3.84 0.15 2.44
N PRO A 37 3.31 1.08 3.25
CA PRO A 37 2.18 0.80 4.11
C PRO A 37 0.94 0.50 3.26
N GLY A 38 0.16 -0.49 3.69
CA GLY A 38 -1.10 -0.86 3.05
C GLY A 38 -1.50 -2.28 3.39
N GLY A 39 -2.60 -2.71 2.79
CA GLY A 39 -3.10 -4.08 2.88
C GLY A 39 -3.22 -4.73 1.51
N PRO A 40 -3.77 -5.95 1.46
CA PRO A 40 -4.04 -6.64 0.20
C PRO A 40 -5.03 -5.85 -0.67
N VAL A 41 -5.01 -6.13 -1.96
CA VAL A 41 -5.96 -5.58 -2.93
C VAL A 41 -7.40 -5.90 -2.50
N PRO A 42 -8.28 -4.90 -2.38
CA PRO A 42 -9.68 -5.10 -2.02
C PRO A 42 -10.44 -5.82 -3.14
N THR A 43 -11.55 -6.49 -2.79
CA THR A 43 -12.36 -7.31 -3.72
C THR A 43 -12.81 -6.56 -4.97
N GLN A 44 -13.07 -5.26 -4.86
CA GLN A 44 -13.45 -4.42 -6.00
C GLN A 44 -12.36 -4.31 -7.07
N LEU A 45 -11.10 -4.34 -6.67
CA LEU A 45 -9.93 -4.30 -7.55
C LEU A 45 -9.40 -5.69 -7.92
N GLN A 46 -9.68 -6.70 -7.11
CA GLN A 46 -9.14 -8.05 -7.30
C GLN A 46 -9.60 -8.66 -8.64
N GLY A 47 -8.73 -9.39 -9.30
CA GLY A 47 -8.98 -10.11 -10.55
C GLY A 47 -8.25 -9.50 -11.75
N ASP A 48 -8.75 -9.82 -12.94
CA ASP A 48 -8.12 -9.44 -14.19
C ASP A 48 -8.77 -8.18 -14.78
N TRP A 49 -7.90 -7.34 -15.32
CA TRP A 49 -8.22 -6.06 -15.94
C TRP A 49 -7.51 -5.99 -17.29
N PHE A 50 -8.22 -5.52 -18.31
CA PHE A 50 -7.77 -5.53 -19.69
C PHE A 50 -7.91 -4.15 -20.34
N PHE A 51 -6.95 -3.78 -21.17
CA PHE A 51 -7.14 -2.72 -22.16
C PHE A 51 -6.53 -3.15 -23.49
N HIS A 52 -7.03 -2.55 -24.57
CA HIS A 52 -6.48 -2.74 -25.90
C HIS A 52 -5.54 -1.60 -26.24
N ARG A 53 -4.35 -1.95 -26.71
CA ARG A 53 -3.38 -1.06 -27.39
C ARG A 53 -3.29 -1.50 -28.84
N ASP A 54 -2.81 -0.64 -29.73
CA ASP A 54 -2.72 -0.89 -31.18
C ASP A 54 -2.10 -2.26 -31.56
N ASP A 55 -1.21 -2.77 -30.72
CA ASP A 55 -0.46 -4.01 -30.90
C ASP A 55 -1.04 -5.24 -30.17
N GLY A 56 -2.17 -5.09 -29.47
CA GLY A 56 -2.88 -6.17 -28.82
C GLY A 56 -3.41 -5.81 -27.43
N TRP A 57 -3.82 -6.83 -26.68
CA TRP A 57 -4.36 -6.62 -25.34
C TRP A 57 -3.26 -6.64 -24.29
N VAL A 58 -3.42 -5.84 -23.25
CA VAL A 58 -2.60 -5.89 -22.04
C VAL A 58 -3.51 -6.27 -20.89
N GLN A 59 -3.02 -7.18 -20.05
CA GLN A 59 -3.71 -7.65 -18.86
C GLN A 59 -2.94 -7.23 -17.60
N LEU A 60 -3.64 -6.60 -16.67
CA LEU A 60 -3.25 -6.41 -15.29
C LEU A 60 -4.04 -7.38 -14.41
N SER A 61 -3.36 -8.31 -13.76
CA SER A 61 -3.94 -9.17 -12.73
C SER A 61 -3.57 -8.64 -11.36
N LEU A 62 -4.55 -8.43 -10.49
CA LEU A 62 -4.36 -8.04 -9.09
C LEU A 62 -4.91 -9.15 -8.18
N ASN A 63 -4.05 -9.75 -7.34
CA ASN A 63 -4.46 -10.84 -6.46
C ASN A 63 -3.73 -10.80 -5.11
N GLY A 64 -4.48 -10.51 -4.04
CA GLY A 64 -3.90 -10.36 -2.71
C GLY A 64 -2.87 -9.23 -2.71
N GLU A 65 -1.60 -9.56 -2.50
CA GLU A 65 -0.48 -8.60 -2.48
C GLU A 65 0.40 -8.68 -3.74
N GLN A 66 -0.11 -9.31 -4.80
CA GLN A 66 0.64 -9.55 -6.04
C GLN A 66 -0.02 -8.89 -7.24
N TYR A 67 0.80 -8.40 -8.16
CA TYR A 67 0.37 -7.98 -9.49
C TYR A 67 1.12 -8.74 -10.58
N VAL A 68 0.46 -8.89 -11.73
CA VAL A 68 1.08 -9.33 -12.97
C VAL A 68 0.63 -8.43 -14.10
N LEU A 69 1.58 -7.92 -14.88
CA LEU A 69 1.35 -7.25 -16.16
C LEU A 69 1.81 -8.17 -17.29
N ARG A 70 0.95 -8.42 -18.28
CA ARG A 70 1.30 -9.26 -19.43
C ARG A 70 0.56 -8.87 -20.69
N GLY A 71 1.19 -9.11 -21.84
CA GLY A 71 0.56 -9.03 -23.15
C GLY A 71 -0.33 -10.24 -23.44
N ILE A 72 -1.50 -10.01 -24.02
CA ILE A 72 -2.43 -11.02 -24.53
C ILE A 72 -2.62 -10.77 -26.01
N ARG A 73 -2.14 -11.71 -26.86
CA ARG A 73 -2.06 -11.49 -28.31
C ARG A 73 -1.33 -10.19 -28.65
N ASN A 74 -0.33 -9.83 -27.84
CA ASN A 74 0.48 -8.63 -27.98
C ASN A 74 1.96 -9.07 -28.08
N PRO A 75 2.53 -9.11 -29.29
CA PRO A 75 3.89 -9.62 -29.51
C PRO A 75 4.98 -8.64 -29.06
N THR A 76 4.63 -7.39 -28.80
CA THR A 76 5.56 -6.28 -28.50
C THR A 76 5.63 -5.94 -27.02
N PHE A 77 4.71 -6.46 -26.18
CA PHE A 77 4.70 -6.25 -24.72
C PHE A 77 5.97 -6.80 -24.03
N GLY A 78 6.61 -7.81 -24.61
CA GLY A 78 7.74 -8.49 -23.98
C GLY A 78 7.33 -9.54 -22.94
N ALA A 79 8.25 -9.86 -22.04
CA ALA A 79 8.01 -10.84 -20.97
C ALA A 79 7.00 -10.30 -19.94
N PRO A 80 6.19 -11.16 -19.31
CA PRO A 80 5.33 -10.75 -18.21
C PRO A 80 6.14 -10.12 -17.07
N ALA A 81 5.62 -9.03 -16.50
CA ALA A 81 6.19 -8.36 -15.34
C ALA A 81 5.41 -8.76 -14.08
N PHE A 82 6.13 -9.22 -13.06
CA PHE A 82 5.57 -9.68 -11.79
C PHE A 82 6.02 -8.73 -10.68
N GLY A 83 5.19 -8.53 -9.66
CA GLY A 83 5.63 -7.81 -8.47
C GLY A 83 4.61 -7.79 -7.36
N SER A 84 4.87 -6.92 -6.38
CA SER A 84 4.04 -6.75 -5.20
C SER A 84 3.19 -5.50 -5.31
N VAL A 85 2.01 -5.55 -4.69
CA VAL A 85 1.06 -4.45 -4.65
C VAL A 85 0.42 -4.35 -3.27
N VAL A 86 0.26 -3.13 -2.79
CA VAL A 86 -0.49 -2.84 -1.55
C VAL A 86 -1.46 -1.71 -1.79
N VAL A 87 -2.57 -1.71 -1.05
CA VAL A 87 -3.63 -0.71 -1.15
C VAL A 87 -3.81 -0.02 0.20
N ASN A 88 -3.88 1.31 0.19
CA ASN A 88 -4.15 2.13 1.35
C ASN A 88 -5.24 3.15 1.01
N GLY A 89 -6.49 2.84 1.35
CA GLY A 89 -7.63 3.66 0.95
C GLY A 89 -7.78 3.69 -0.57
N ASP A 90 -7.79 4.89 -1.17
CA ASP A 90 -7.84 5.10 -2.62
C ASP A 90 -6.45 5.13 -3.29
N GLU A 91 -5.37 4.86 -2.55
CA GLU A 91 -4.01 4.77 -3.07
C GLU A 91 -3.58 3.31 -3.25
N ILE A 92 -2.80 3.04 -4.29
CA ILE A 92 -2.22 1.74 -4.62
C ILE A 92 -0.76 1.91 -5.00
N ASP A 93 0.11 1.14 -4.32
CA ASP A 93 1.55 1.16 -4.51
C ASP A 93 1.99 -0.15 -5.19
N PHE A 94 2.66 -0.04 -6.34
CA PHE A 94 3.30 -1.14 -7.06
C PHE A 94 4.80 -1.12 -6.77
N TYR A 95 5.36 -2.23 -6.32
CA TYR A 95 6.75 -2.31 -5.89
C TYR A 95 7.32 -3.72 -6.05
N ASN A 96 8.63 -3.89 -5.82
CA ASN A 96 9.34 -5.17 -5.98
C ASN A 96 9.04 -5.85 -7.33
N GLY A 97 8.91 -5.06 -8.40
CA GLY A 97 8.74 -5.58 -9.75
C GLY A 97 10.00 -6.31 -10.20
N ASP A 98 9.88 -7.51 -10.75
CA ASP A 98 11.01 -8.31 -11.24
C ASP A 98 11.78 -7.61 -12.38
N GLN A 99 11.09 -6.81 -13.19
CA GLN A 99 11.67 -5.96 -14.22
C GLN A 99 12.29 -4.66 -13.64
N CYS A 100 11.94 -4.28 -12.41
CA CYS A 100 12.46 -3.07 -11.78
C CYS A 100 13.75 -3.36 -11.00
N LYS A 101 14.85 -2.70 -11.37
CA LYS A 101 16.16 -2.88 -10.72
C LYS A 101 16.45 -1.84 -9.64
N ILE A 102 15.42 -1.13 -9.19
CA ILE A 102 15.51 -0.08 -8.17
C ILE A 102 14.94 -0.61 -6.86
N SER A 103 15.75 -0.61 -5.81
CA SER A 103 15.36 -1.09 -4.48
C SER A 103 14.38 -0.14 -3.78
N LEU A 104 13.66 -0.66 -2.78
CA LEU A 104 12.81 0.16 -1.92
C LEU A 104 13.62 1.19 -1.12
N PRO A 105 13.03 2.37 -0.83
CA PRO A 105 11.72 2.83 -1.28
C PRO A 105 11.72 3.41 -2.72
N GLY A 106 12.87 3.45 -3.39
CA GLY A 106 13.02 4.08 -4.70
C GLY A 106 12.29 3.40 -5.86
N GLY A 107 11.93 2.11 -5.74
CA GLY A 107 11.24 1.34 -6.79
C GLY A 107 9.71 1.39 -6.77
N VAL A 108 9.11 2.30 -5.98
CA VAL A 108 7.66 2.35 -5.77
C VAL A 108 6.98 3.24 -6.82
N GLY A 109 6.01 2.67 -7.53
CA GLY A 109 5.06 3.41 -8.35
C GLY A 109 3.75 3.58 -7.59
N ARG A 110 3.34 4.83 -7.35
CA ARG A 110 2.16 5.16 -6.55
C ARG A 110 1.07 5.76 -7.44
N TYR A 111 -0.14 5.26 -7.26
CA TYR A 111 -1.30 5.68 -8.04
C TYR A 111 -2.51 5.87 -7.12
N ARG A 112 -3.40 6.77 -7.51
CA ARG A 112 -4.78 6.79 -7.01
C ARG A 112 -5.63 5.91 -7.90
N TRP A 113 -6.35 4.97 -7.32
CA TRP A 113 -7.24 4.09 -8.07
C TRP A 113 -8.69 4.56 -7.98
N THR A 114 -9.43 4.39 -9.07
CA THR A 114 -10.88 4.52 -9.08
C THR A 114 -11.49 3.41 -9.92
N VAL A 115 -12.63 2.90 -9.49
CA VAL A 115 -13.46 2.00 -10.31
C VAL A 115 -14.83 2.63 -10.46
N SER A 116 -15.26 2.86 -11.70
CA SER A 116 -16.57 3.42 -12.02
C SER A 116 -17.10 2.80 -13.30
N ALA A 117 -18.38 2.39 -13.28
CA ALA A 117 -19.04 1.73 -14.41
C ALA A 117 -18.23 0.54 -14.98
N GLY A 118 -17.58 -0.25 -14.12
CA GLY A 118 -16.78 -1.40 -14.52
C GLY A 118 -15.41 -1.06 -15.13
N VAL A 119 -14.99 0.20 -15.08
CA VAL A 119 -13.69 0.68 -15.58
C VAL A 119 -12.77 0.99 -14.40
N LEU A 120 -11.57 0.43 -14.40
CA LEU A 120 -10.47 0.80 -13.52
C LEU A 120 -9.63 1.91 -14.17
N LEU A 121 -9.30 2.94 -13.40
CA LEU A 121 -8.36 3.99 -13.76
C LEU A 121 -7.33 4.16 -12.63
N LEU A 122 -6.05 4.20 -13.00
CA LEU A 122 -4.94 4.46 -12.09
C LEU A 122 -4.30 5.81 -12.43
N SER A 123 -4.54 6.82 -11.60
CA SER A 123 -3.95 8.16 -11.79
C SER A 123 -2.62 8.24 -11.05
N PRO A 124 -1.49 8.55 -11.72
CA PRO A 124 -0.18 8.56 -11.09
C PRO A 124 -0.08 9.66 -10.02
N LEU A 125 0.48 9.33 -8.87
CA LEU A 125 0.77 10.27 -7.77
C LEU A 125 2.28 10.60 -7.68
N ASN A 126 3.12 9.79 -8.32
CA ASN A 126 4.53 10.08 -8.57
C ASN A 126 4.92 9.69 -10.01
N ASP A 127 6.14 10.04 -10.41
CA ASP A 127 6.72 9.46 -11.62
C ASP A 127 7.21 8.04 -11.31
N ASP A 128 6.52 7.02 -11.85
CA ASP A 128 6.85 5.62 -11.60
C ASP A 128 8.25 5.31 -12.16
N PRO A 129 9.23 5.00 -11.30
CA PRO A 129 10.63 4.89 -11.69
C PRO A 129 10.94 3.57 -12.40
N CYS A 130 9.97 2.66 -12.51
CA CYS A 130 10.14 1.33 -13.07
C CYS A 130 9.46 1.17 -14.45
N GLY A 131 9.09 2.27 -15.12
CA GLY A 131 8.51 2.23 -16.48
C GLY A 131 7.05 1.77 -16.57
N ARG A 132 6.50 1.17 -15.50
CA ARG A 132 5.12 0.63 -15.46
C ARG A 132 4.05 1.67 -15.77
N LYS A 133 4.34 2.96 -15.61
CA LYS A 133 3.43 4.05 -15.97
C LYS A 133 2.93 3.97 -17.41
N GLU A 134 3.71 3.40 -18.32
CA GLU A 134 3.34 3.22 -19.73
C GLU A 134 2.12 2.32 -19.90
N ASP A 135 1.92 1.37 -18.98
CA ASP A 135 0.79 0.43 -18.98
C ASP A 135 -0.24 0.72 -17.89
N LEU A 136 0.13 1.44 -16.82
CA LEU A 136 -0.77 1.72 -15.69
C LEU A 136 -1.42 3.11 -15.77
N ALA A 137 -0.68 4.15 -16.11
CA ALA A 137 -1.08 5.53 -15.84
C ALA A 137 -2.19 6.00 -16.78
N ASN A 138 -3.33 6.39 -16.20
CA ASN A 138 -4.48 6.97 -16.89
C ASN A 138 -5.05 6.09 -18.02
N ILE A 139 -4.84 4.78 -17.95
CA ILE A 139 -5.39 3.81 -18.88
C ILE A 139 -6.72 3.27 -18.37
N ARG A 140 -7.68 3.13 -19.28
CA ARG A 140 -9.03 2.65 -18.97
C ARG A 140 -9.07 1.13 -19.08
N TYR A 141 -8.92 0.47 -17.95
CA TYR A 141 -8.99 -0.97 -17.85
C TYR A 141 -10.42 -1.46 -17.67
N GLN A 142 -10.78 -2.59 -18.26
CA GLN A 142 -12.09 -3.24 -18.17
C GLN A 142 -11.97 -4.69 -17.71
N ARG A 143 -13.05 -5.31 -17.24
CA ARG A 143 -13.06 -6.71 -16.76
C ARG A 143 -13.06 -7.75 -17.88
N GLN A 144 -13.28 -7.34 -19.13
CA GLN A 144 -13.47 -8.24 -20.26
C GLN A 144 -12.70 -7.74 -21.47
N ILE A 145 -12.28 -8.69 -22.30
CA ILE A 145 -11.81 -8.45 -23.66
C ILE A 145 -13.06 -8.36 -24.53
N THR A 146 -13.26 -7.22 -25.19
CA THR A 146 -14.38 -6.97 -26.10
C THR A 146 -13.95 -7.09 -27.55
#